data_AF-A0A9P7USI9-F1
#
_entry.id   AF-A0A9P7USI9-F1
#
_cell.length_a   1.000
_cell.length_b   1.000
_cell.length_c   1.000
_cell.angle_alpha   90.00
_cell.angle_beta   90.00
_cell.angle_gamma   90.00
#
_symmetry.space_group_name_H-M   'P 1'
#
loop_
_entity.id
_entity.type
_entity.pdbx_description
1 polymer ?
#
loop_
_entity_poly.entity_id
_entity_poly.type
_entity_poly.pdbx_seq_one_letter_code
_entity_poly.pdbx_strand_id
1 'polypeptide(L)'
;MDRIPLLLLQDTEAEDNAQLQRLLLLGACTAGVIESEWERIQHRNPTRLYLTRPQLMPNPQVESAWMHLWHGQEGCAFITTMGVDVATFDYILKGPGRFQETWDNTPIPHADVSSRGAPRLGGRSLDAASALGLVLHYLSFSVMH
;
A
#
# COMPACT_ATOMS: atom_id res chain seq x y z
N MET A 1 -59.65 -4.72 -30.68
CA MET A 1 -58.60 -3.74 -30.36
C MET A 1 -58.07 -4.17 -29.01
N ASP A 2 -56.82 -4.68 -28.91
CA ASP A 2 -56.05 -4.90 -27.65
C ASP A 2 -54.76 -5.71 -27.95
N ARG A 3 -53.91 -5.20 -28.85
CA ARG A 3 -52.57 -5.79 -29.13
C ARG A 3 -51.40 -4.84 -28.87
N ILE A 4 -51.71 -3.61 -28.45
CA ILE A 4 -50.74 -2.53 -28.27
C ILE A 4 -49.89 -2.66 -26.97
N PRO A 5 -50.37 -3.22 -25.83
CA PRO A 5 -49.55 -3.20 -24.61
C PRO A 5 -48.42 -4.24 -24.60
N LEU A 6 -48.55 -5.33 -25.36
CA LEU A 6 -47.56 -6.42 -25.38
C LEU A 6 -46.29 -6.06 -26.16
N LEU A 7 -46.40 -5.32 -27.27
CA LEU A 7 -45.25 -4.88 -28.05
C LEU A 7 -44.40 -3.83 -27.30
N LEU A 8 -45.04 -2.90 -26.58
CA LEU A 8 -44.35 -1.88 -25.79
C LEU A 8 -43.58 -2.47 -24.60
N LEU A 9 -44.10 -3.53 -23.97
CA LEU A 9 -43.40 -4.28 -22.92
C LEU A 9 -42.22 -5.08 -23.49
N GLN A 10 -42.38 -5.67 -24.67
CA GLN A 10 -41.33 -6.46 -25.32
C GLN A 10 -40.15 -5.58 -25.79
N ASP A 11 -40.44 -4.36 -26.27
CA ASP A 11 -39.40 -3.41 -26.70
C ASP A 11 -38.63 -2.82 -25.51
N THR A 12 -39.32 -2.56 -24.38
CA THR A 12 -38.67 -2.05 -23.16
C THR A 12 -37.77 -3.09 -22.47
N GLU A 13 -38.21 -4.35 -22.36
CA GLU A 13 -37.38 -5.43 -21.83
C GLU A 13 -36.15 -5.72 -22.73
N ALA A 14 -36.29 -5.55 -24.04
CA ALA A 14 -35.19 -5.70 -24.99
C ALA A 14 -34.15 -4.57 -24.87
N GLU A 15 -34.60 -3.32 -24.70
CA GLU A 15 -33.70 -2.18 -24.47
C GLU A 15 -32.96 -2.27 -23.14
N ASP A 16 -33.64 -2.65 -22.06
CA ASP A 16 -33.04 -2.82 -20.73
C ASP A 16 -31.98 -3.94 -20.73
N ASN A 17 -32.26 -5.06 -21.41
CA ASN A 17 -31.28 -6.15 -21.56
C ASN A 17 -30.06 -5.71 -22.37
N ALA A 18 -30.26 -4.94 -23.45
CA ALA A 18 -29.17 -4.38 -24.24
C ALA A 18 -28.31 -3.39 -23.41
N GLN A 19 -28.94 -2.61 -22.54
CA GLN A 19 -28.24 -1.68 -21.64
C GLN A 19 -27.45 -2.43 -20.55
N LEU A 20 -28.02 -3.47 -19.96
CA LEU A 20 -27.33 -4.36 -19.02
C LEU A 20 -26.12 -5.05 -19.65
N GLN A 21 -26.26 -5.54 -20.89
CA GLN A 21 -25.15 -6.15 -21.64
C GLN A 21 -24.03 -5.15 -21.91
N ARG A 22 -24.35 -3.90 -22.27
CA ARG A 22 -23.35 -2.84 -22.45
C ARG A 22 -22.60 -2.52 -21.17
N LEU A 23 -23.30 -2.43 -20.05
CA LEU A 23 -22.69 -2.19 -18.73
C LEU A 23 -21.78 -3.35 -18.31
N LEU A 24 -22.21 -4.60 -18.54
CA LEU A 24 -21.39 -5.79 -18.29
C LEU A 24 -20.13 -5.79 -19.17
N LEU A 25 -20.26 -5.46 -20.45
CA LEU A 25 -19.13 -5.38 -21.37
C LEU A 25 -18.14 -4.28 -20.95
N LEU A 26 -18.64 -3.11 -20.55
CA LEU A 26 -17.81 -2.00 -20.05
C LEU A 26 -17.08 -2.39 -18.77
N GLY A 27 -17.77 -3.03 -17.81
CA GLY A 27 -17.18 -3.53 -16.58
C GLY A 27 -16.12 -4.60 -16.83
N ALA A 28 -16.36 -5.52 -17.77
CA ALA A 28 -15.39 -6.54 -18.17
C ALA A 28 -14.15 -5.92 -18.83
N CYS A 29 -14.32 -4.91 -19.68
CA CYS A 29 -13.22 -4.19 -20.32
C CYS A 29 -12.36 -3.43 -19.30
N THR A 30 -12.99 -2.73 -18.34
CA THR A 30 -12.23 -1.99 -17.31
C THR A 30 -11.53 -2.93 -16.34
N ALA A 31 -12.19 -4.01 -15.92
CA ALA A 31 -11.56 -5.06 -15.12
C ALA A 31 -10.37 -5.68 -15.84
N GLY A 32 -10.51 -6.03 -17.12
CA GLY A 32 -9.43 -6.60 -17.94
C GLY A 32 -8.25 -5.64 -18.13
N VAL A 33 -8.48 -4.34 -18.31
CA VAL A 33 -7.39 -3.35 -18.38
C VAL A 33 -6.65 -3.28 -17.05
N ILE A 34 -7.37 -3.23 -15.93
CA ILE A 34 -6.76 -3.19 -14.59
C ILE A 34 -5.93 -4.45 -14.33
N GLU A 35 -6.49 -5.63 -14.58
CA GLU A 35 -5.81 -6.93 -14.43
C GLU A 35 -4.53 -7.00 -15.30
N SER A 36 -4.63 -6.59 -16.58
CA SER A 36 -3.49 -6.62 -17.49
C SER A 36 -2.36 -5.65 -17.10
N GLU A 37 -2.70 -4.52 -16.47
CA GLU A 37 -1.72 -3.60 -15.93
C GLU A 37 -1.03 -4.20 -14.71
N TRP A 38 -1.75 -4.90 -13.82
CA TRP A 38 -1.15 -5.62 -12.68
C TRP A 38 -0.19 -6.72 -13.14
N GLU A 39 -0.57 -7.53 -14.13
CA GLU A 39 0.30 -8.56 -14.69
C GLU A 39 1.57 -7.97 -15.33
N ARG A 40 1.44 -6.85 -16.04
CA ARG A 40 2.57 -6.14 -16.63
C ARG A 40 3.49 -5.51 -15.59
N ILE A 41 2.94 -5.00 -14.49
CA ILE A 41 3.70 -4.49 -13.36
C ILE A 41 4.46 -5.65 -12.72
N GLN A 42 3.79 -6.76 -12.38
CA GLN A 42 4.41 -7.95 -11.79
C GLN A 42 5.51 -8.54 -12.68
N HIS A 43 5.30 -8.61 -14.00
CA HIS A 43 6.30 -9.13 -14.93
C HIS A 43 7.54 -8.23 -15.05
N ARG A 44 7.39 -6.91 -14.88
CA ARG A 44 8.51 -5.94 -14.91
C ARG A 44 9.17 -5.76 -13.55
N ASN A 45 8.47 -6.09 -12.46
CA ASN A 45 8.90 -5.93 -11.08
C ASN A 45 10.23 -6.62 -10.75
N PRO A 46 10.52 -7.88 -11.17
CA PRO A 46 11.77 -8.53 -10.79
C PRO A 46 13.02 -7.84 -11.39
N THR A 47 12.86 -6.98 -12.40
CA THR A 47 13.98 -6.24 -13.03
C THR A 47 14.15 -4.82 -12.48
N ARG A 48 13.24 -4.32 -11.65
CA ARG A 48 13.24 -2.92 -11.20
C ARG A 48 13.59 -2.85 -9.72
N LEU A 49 14.59 -2.04 -9.41
CA LEU A 49 15.08 -1.80 -8.05
C LEU A 49 14.41 -0.59 -7.37
N TYR A 50 13.33 -0.05 -7.96
CA TYR A 50 12.64 1.15 -7.48
C TYR A 50 11.13 1.06 -7.67
N LEU A 51 10.39 1.74 -6.79
CA LEU A 51 8.93 1.85 -6.84
C LEU A 51 8.47 2.70 -8.04
N THR A 52 7.42 2.25 -8.70
CA THR A 52 6.75 2.97 -9.79
C THR A 52 5.47 3.64 -9.29
N ARG A 53 5.00 4.67 -10.01
CA ARG A 53 3.82 5.47 -9.63
C ARG A 53 2.56 4.67 -9.25
N PRO A 54 2.22 3.53 -9.88
CA PRO A 54 1.09 2.68 -9.45
C PRO A 54 1.32 1.99 -8.10
N GLN A 55 2.58 1.81 -7.69
CA GLN A 55 3.00 1.24 -6.41
C GLN A 55 3.23 2.35 -5.35
N LEU A 56 3.01 3.62 -5.71
CA LEU A 56 3.02 4.74 -4.78
C LEU A 56 1.60 5.00 -4.30
N MET A 57 1.48 5.30 -3.02
CA MET A 57 0.17 5.50 -2.42
C MET A 57 -0.45 6.84 -2.82
N PRO A 58 -1.79 6.88 -2.97
CA PRO A 58 -2.49 8.10 -3.32
C PRO A 58 -2.39 9.17 -2.22
N ASN A 59 -2.17 8.78 -0.96
CA ASN A 59 -1.97 9.71 0.16
C ASN A 59 -0.85 9.25 1.11
N PRO A 60 0.33 9.91 1.09
CA PRO A 60 1.49 9.51 1.87
C PRO A 60 1.40 9.82 3.38
N GLN A 61 0.33 10.49 3.85
CA GLN A 61 0.15 10.78 5.28
C GLN A 61 -0.59 9.68 6.05
N VAL A 62 -1.30 8.79 5.34
CA VAL A 62 -2.12 7.72 5.95
C VAL A 62 -1.33 6.42 6.05
N GLU A 63 -0.49 6.16 5.07
CA GLU A 63 0.34 4.97 4.99
C GLU A 63 1.70 5.42 4.42
N SER A 64 2.80 5.04 5.07
CA SER A 64 4.14 5.44 4.63
C SER A 64 4.63 4.53 3.52
N ALA A 65 5.45 5.04 2.59
CA ALA A 65 6.01 4.23 1.49
C ALA A 65 6.62 2.88 1.97
N TRP A 66 7.09 2.86 3.21
CA TRP A 66 7.63 1.70 3.90
C TRP A 66 6.55 0.70 4.36
N MET A 67 5.44 1.20 4.89
CA MET A 67 4.27 0.38 5.25
C MET A 67 3.69 -0.32 4.02
N HIS A 68 3.65 0.37 2.88
CA HIS A 68 3.16 -0.21 1.62
C HIS A 68 4.08 -1.30 1.06
N LEU A 69 5.39 -1.04 1.05
CA LEU A 69 6.38 -2.06 0.68
C LEU A 69 6.29 -3.27 1.62
N TRP A 70 6.06 -3.03 2.91
CA TRP A 70 5.94 -4.09 3.92
C TRP A 70 4.71 -4.94 3.62
N HIS A 71 3.56 -4.29 3.40
CA HIS A 71 2.30 -4.96 3.09
C HIS A 71 2.37 -5.72 1.77
N GLY A 72 3.11 -5.19 0.79
CA GLY A 72 3.38 -5.85 -0.50
C GLY A 72 4.35 -7.03 -0.44
N GLN A 73 5.07 -7.23 0.68
CA GLN A 73 6.04 -8.33 0.86
C GLN A 73 7.12 -8.38 -0.27
N GLU A 74 7.45 -7.25 -0.88
CA GLU A 74 8.38 -7.14 -2.01
C GLU A 74 9.85 -7.18 -1.52
N GLY A 75 10.38 -8.39 -1.32
CA GLY A 75 11.71 -8.62 -0.73
C GLY A 75 12.87 -7.93 -1.45
N CYS A 76 12.90 -7.90 -2.79
CA CYS A 76 13.98 -7.25 -3.54
C CYS A 76 14.01 -5.73 -3.34
N ALA A 77 12.85 -5.07 -3.30
CA ALA A 77 12.76 -3.64 -3.07
C ALA A 77 13.20 -3.29 -1.64
N PHE A 78 12.83 -4.14 -0.65
CA PHE A 78 13.26 -4.01 0.74
C PHE A 78 14.77 -4.11 0.91
N ILE A 79 15.38 -5.15 0.34
CA ILE A 79 16.84 -5.36 0.40
C ILE A 79 17.57 -4.18 -0.24
N THR A 80 17.08 -3.70 -1.39
CA THR A 80 17.72 -2.59 -2.11
C THR A 80 17.64 -1.29 -1.32
N THR A 81 16.49 -0.99 -0.72
CA THR A 81 16.25 0.32 -0.08
C THR A 81 16.68 0.38 1.39
N MET A 82 16.66 -0.75 2.11
CA MET A 82 16.91 -0.84 3.55
C MET A 82 18.04 -1.81 3.92
N GLY A 83 18.61 -2.52 2.95
CA GLY A 83 19.74 -3.44 3.18
C GLY A 83 19.36 -4.76 3.84
N VAL A 84 18.07 -5.00 4.14
CA VAL A 84 17.56 -6.22 4.78
C VAL A 84 16.26 -6.68 4.13
N ASP A 85 15.96 -7.97 4.19
CA ASP A 85 14.69 -8.51 3.70
C ASP A 85 13.52 -8.24 4.65
N VAL A 86 12.29 -8.48 4.17
CA VAL A 86 11.07 -8.21 4.93
C VAL A 86 10.99 -9.04 6.20
N ALA A 87 11.45 -10.29 6.17
CA ALA A 87 11.43 -11.18 7.33
C ALA A 87 12.39 -10.71 8.44
N THR A 88 13.59 -10.27 8.06
CA THR A 88 14.58 -9.69 8.99
C THR A 88 14.08 -8.37 9.54
N PHE A 89 13.47 -7.53 8.69
CA PHE A 89 12.88 -6.28 9.14
C PHE A 89 11.73 -6.51 10.14
N ASP A 90 10.85 -7.48 9.90
CA ASP A 90 9.81 -7.87 10.87
C ASP A 90 10.40 -8.47 12.14
N TYR A 91 11.46 -9.27 12.02
CA TYR A 91 12.17 -9.77 13.18
C TYR A 91 12.77 -8.62 14.03
N ILE A 92 13.32 -7.57 13.44
CA ILE A 92 13.88 -6.43 14.21
C ILE A 92 12.77 -5.55 14.80
N LEU A 93 11.72 -5.27 14.02
CA LEU A 93 10.60 -4.45 14.48
C LEU A 93 9.82 -5.16 15.59
N LYS A 94 9.51 -6.43 15.33
CA LYS A 94 8.77 -7.34 16.18
C LYS A 94 9.78 -8.20 16.94
N GLY A 95 10.13 -9.45 16.64
CA GLY A 95 11.18 -10.23 17.38
C GLY A 95 11.25 -10.14 18.93
N PRO A 96 12.36 -10.49 19.61
CA PRO A 96 12.51 -10.35 21.07
C PRO A 96 13.38 -9.12 21.44
N GLY A 97 12.96 -8.30 22.42
CA GLY A 97 13.68 -7.06 22.81
C GLY A 97 13.42 -5.88 21.86
N ARG A 98 12.15 -5.70 21.47
CA ARG A 98 11.72 -5.12 20.19
C ARG A 98 12.05 -3.63 20.03
N PHE A 99 12.37 -3.23 18.80
CA PHE A 99 12.44 -1.81 18.41
C PHE A 99 11.09 -1.12 18.65
N GLN A 100 9.98 -1.75 18.26
CA GLN A 100 8.65 -1.17 18.43
C GLN A 100 8.32 -0.93 19.90
N GLU A 101 8.60 -1.91 20.77
CA GLU A 101 8.34 -1.80 22.21
C GLU A 101 9.14 -0.65 22.84
N THR A 102 10.43 -0.54 22.50
CA THR A 102 11.28 0.54 23.00
C THR A 102 10.83 1.88 22.43
N TRP A 103 10.59 1.95 21.12
CA TRP A 103 10.15 3.16 20.44
C TRP A 103 8.85 3.68 21.06
N ASP A 104 7.83 2.84 21.14
CA ASP A 104 6.49 3.21 21.62
C ASP A 104 6.49 3.61 23.10
N ASN A 105 7.35 2.99 23.92
CA ASN A 105 7.39 3.24 25.36
C ASN A 105 8.43 4.28 25.82
N THR A 106 9.38 4.68 24.97
CA THR A 106 10.40 5.67 25.31
C THR A 106 9.99 7.08 24.86
N PRO A 107 9.82 8.05 25.77
CA PRO A 107 9.61 9.45 25.40
C PRO A 107 10.83 9.99 24.65
N ILE A 108 10.61 10.66 23.51
CA ILE A 108 11.70 11.32 22.78
C ILE A 108 12.12 12.55 23.60
N PRO A 109 13.36 12.63 24.11
CA PRO A 109 13.79 13.75 24.92
C PRO A 109 13.80 15.03 24.08
N HIS A 110 13.02 16.02 24.51
CA HIS A 110 13.10 17.39 24.01
C HIS A 110 13.33 18.32 25.21
N ALA A 111 13.87 19.52 24.98
CA ALA A 111 14.14 20.49 26.04
C ALA A 111 12.88 20.81 26.88
N ASP A 112 11.71 20.75 26.25
CA ASP A 112 10.40 21.03 26.87
C ASP A 112 9.60 19.77 27.26
N VAL A 113 10.21 18.58 27.16
CA VAL A 113 9.53 17.30 27.44
C VAL A 113 10.24 16.59 28.59
N SER A 114 9.51 16.38 29.69
CA SER A 114 10.03 15.60 30.82
C SER A 114 10.35 14.16 30.38
N SER A 115 11.56 13.69 30.65
CA SER A 115 12.00 12.31 30.36
C SER A 115 11.20 11.22 31.09
N ARG A 116 10.40 11.59 32.10
CA ARG A 116 9.48 10.72 32.85
C ARG A 116 8.02 10.79 32.39
N GLY A 117 7.70 11.60 31.38
CA GLY A 117 6.34 11.76 30.88
C GLY A 117 5.89 10.55 30.07
N ALA A 118 4.59 10.26 30.05
CA ALA A 118 4.05 9.18 29.22
C ALA A 118 4.28 9.48 27.72
N PRO A 119 4.66 8.48 26.90
CA PRO A 119 4.79 8.64 25.46
C PRO A 119 3.47 9.05 24.81
N ARG A 120 3.55 9.95 23.82
CA ARG A 120 2.38 10.40 23.04
C ARG A 120 2.34 9.70 21.68
N LEU A 121 1.85 8.47 21.65
CA LEU A 121 1.79 7.67 20.41
C LEU A 121 0.99 8.36 19.30
N GLY A 122 -0.18 8.93 19.61
CA GLY A 122 -1.01 9.66 18.64
C GLY A 122 -0.48 11.04 18.23
N GLY A 123 0.63 11.50 18.82
CA GLY A 123 1.28 12.78 18.51
C GLY A 123 2.61 12.63 17.77
N ARG A 124 3.03 11.41 17.45
CA ARG A 124 4.26 11.15 16.70
C ARG A 124 3.97 11.19 15.20
N SER A 125 4.86 11.84 14.46
CA SER A 125 4.84 11.88 13.00
C SER A 125 5.22 10.54 12.35
N LEU A 126 5.88 9.65 13.11
CA LEU A 126 6.32 8.34 12.64
C LEU A 126 5.94 7.25 13.65
N ASP A 127 5.30 6.20 13.13
CA ASP A 127 5.14 4.95 13.84
C ASP A 127 6.48 4.18 13.88
N ALA A 128 6.56 3.14 14.72
CA ALA A 128 7.79 2.38 14.89
C ALA A 128 8.31 1.77 13.57
N ALA A 129 7.40 1.27 12.72
CA ALA A 129 7.77 0.69 11.43
C ALA A 129 8.40 1.75 10.50
N SER A 130 7.78 2.91 10.37
CA SER A 130 8.31 3.98 9.52
C SER A 130 9.61 4.57 10.07
N ALA A 131 9.75 4.67 11.40
CA ALA A 131 10.99 5.12 12.03
C ALA A 131 12.16 4.16 11.78
N LEU A 132 11.94 2.85 11.95
CA LEU A 132 12.96 1.84 11.65
C LEU A 132 13.33 1.81 10.16
N GLY A 133 12.33 1.89 9.28
CA GLY A 133 12.53 1.97 7.83
C GLY A 133 13.38 3.16 7.42
N LEU A 134 13.14 4.33 8.02
CA LEU A 134 13.92 5.55 7.75
C LEU A 134 15.38 5.41 8.20
N VAL A 135 15.63 4.82 9.38
CA VAL A 135 17.00 4.59 9.88
C VAL A 135 17.77 3.65 8.97
N LEU A 136 17.17 2.50 8.61
CA LEU A 136 17.82 1.52 7.75
C LEU A 136 18.06 2.05 6.34
N HIS A 137 17.14 2.86 5.83
CA HIS A 137 17.32 3.56 4.56
C HIS A 137 18.53 4.50 4.59
N TYR A 138 18.64 5.33 5.64
CA TYR A 138 19.77 6.24 5.83
C TYR A 138 21.11 5.49 5.94
N LEU A 139 21.14 4.41 6.73
CA LEU A 139 22.34 3.58 6.90
C LEU A 139 22.75 2.88 5.60
N SER A 140 21.79 2.36 4.85
CA SER A 140 22.05 1.70 3.56
C SER A 140 22.60 2.68 2.53
N PHE A 141 22.08 3.90 2.51
CA PHE A 141 22.58 4.97 1.65
C PHE A 141 24.02 5.39 2.02
N SER A 142 24.38 5.39 3.30
CA SER A 142 25.74 5.73 3.76
C SER A 142 26.77 4.62 3.54
N VAL A 143 26.36 3.36 3.40
CA VAL A 143 27.27 2.22 3.19
C VAL A 143 27.51 1.94 1.70
N MET A 144 26.58 2.32 0.83
CA MET A 144 26.71 2.15 -0.62
C MET A 144 27.48 3.28 -1.33
N HIS A 145 28.01 4.26 -0.58
CA HIS A 145 28.73 5.43 -1.11
C HIS A 145 30.10 5.58 -0.47
#